data_AF-A0A0G0Q6V0-F1
#
_entry.id   AF-A0A0G0Q6V0-F1
#
_cell.length_a   1.000
_cell.length_b   1.000
_cell.length_c   1.000
_cell.angle_alpha   90.00
_cell.angle_beta   90.00
_cell.angle_gamma   90.00
#
_symmetry.space_group_name_H-M   'P 1'
#
loop_
_entity.id
_entity.type
_entity.pdbx_description
1 polymer ?
#
loop_
_entity_poly.entity_id
_entity_poly.type
_entity_poly.pdbx_seq_one_letter_code
_entity_poly.pdbx_strand_id
1 'polypeptide(L)' 'MLNGTAFSQRPILAILENYQQEDGSVVVPEVLRKWMGKDKIVKNE' A
#
# COMPACT_ATOMS: atom_id res chain seq x y z
N MET A 1 26.97 4.18 18.65
CA MET A 1 25.52 3.90 18.70
C MET A 1 25.03 3.66 17.28
N LEU A 2 24.25 2.60 17.04
CA LEU A 2 23.64 2.30 15.74
C LEU A 2 22.12 2.47 15.88
N ASN A 3 21.47 3.13 14.92
CA ASN A 3 20.01 3.23 14.82
C ASN A 3 19.55 3.11 13.35
N GLY A 4 18.29 2.73 13.16
CA GLY A 4 17.70 2.55 11.83
C GLY A 4 16.16 2.59 11.90
N THR A 5 15.55 3.24 10.91
CA THR A 5 14.10 3.37 10.81
C THR A 5 13.51 2.14 10.14
N ALA A 6 12.70 1.37 10.86
CA ALA A 6 12.01 0.21 10.31
C ALA A 6 10.83 0.60 9.39
N PHE A 7 10.15 1.72 9.66
CA PHE A 7 9.01 2.18 8.88
C PHE A 7 8.84 3.70 8.93
N SER A 8 8.29 4.28 7.85
CA SER A 8 7.94 5.69 7.75
C SER A 8 6.69 5.84 6.87
N GLN A 9 6.28 7.06 6.53
CA GLN A 9 5.14 7.29 5.65
C GLN A 9 5.44 7.08 4.16
N ARG A 10 6.72 7.17 3.74
CA ARG A 10 7.12 7.09 2.33
C ARG A 10 6.76 5.77 1.63
N PRO A 11 6.85 4.60 2.27
CA PRO A 11 6.39 3.33 1.69
C PRO A 11 4.91 3.34 1.29
N ILE A 12 4.05 4.10 2.00
CA ILE A 12 2.62 4.19 1.65
C ILE A 12 2.46 4.87 0.28
N LEU A 13 3.14 5.99 0.06
CA LEU A 13 3.12 6.69 -1.23
C LEU A 13 3.64 5.80 -2.36
N ALA A 14 4.77 5.11 -2.14
CA ALA A 14 5.34 4.20 -3.12
C ALA A 14 4.37 3.04 -3.47
N ILE A 15 3.62 2.52 -2.49
CA ILE A 15 2.59 1.51 -2.74
C ILE A 15 1.48 2.10 -3.61
N LEU A 16 0.99 3.31 -3.32
CA LEU A 16 -0.05 3.95 -4.13
C LEU A 16 0.40 4.15 -5.58
N GLU A 17 1.61 4.67 -5.79
CA GLU A 17 2.14 4.97 -7.13
C GLU A 17 2.43 3.70 -7.95
N ASN A 18 2.97 2.65 -7.33
CA ASN A 18 3.39 1.44 -8.06
C ASN A 18 2.26 0.41 -8.23
N TYR A 19 1.19 0.50 -7.43
CA TYR A 19 0.08 -0.46 -7.47
C TYR A 19 -1.24 0.17 -7.93
N GLN A 20 -1.26 1.44 -8.33
CA GLN A 20 -2.42 2.06 -8.97
C GLN A 20 -2.79 1.34 -10.28
N GLN A 21 -4.07 1.35 -10.61
CA GLN A 21 -4.62 0.78 -11.85
C GLN A 21 -5.29 1.90 -12.66
N GLU A 22 -5.54 1.67 -13.95
CA GLU A 22 -6.15 2.65 -14.87
C GLU A 22 -7.55 3.10 -14.41
N ASP A 23 -8.28 2.26 -13.69
CA ASP A 23 -9.60 2.55 -13.11
C ASP A 23 -9.52 3.38 -11.80
N GLY A 24 -8.33 3.82 -11.39
CA GLY A 24 -8.08 4.63 -10.21
C GLY A 24 -8.06 3.85 -8.88
N SER A 25 -8.20 2.54 -8.93
CA SER A 25 -8.04 1.66 -7.77
C SER A 25 -6.57 1.37 -7.46
N VAL A 26 -6.29 0.79 -6.29
CA VAL A 26 -4.94 0.36 -5.90
C VAL A 26 -4.94 -1.10 -5.48
N VAL A 27 -4.11 -1.92 -6.12
CA VAL A 27 -3.92 -3.33 -5.72
C VAL A 27 -3.16 -3.38 -4.40
N VAL A 28 -3.65 -4.18 -3.45
CA VAL A 28 -2.96 -4.38 -2.17
C VAL A 28 -1.80 -5.37 -2.37
N PRO A 29 -0.55 -5.03 -1.99
CA PRO A 29 0.58 -5.95 -2.03
C PRO A 29 0.27 -7.24 -1.26
N GLU A 30 0.67 -8.39 -1.80
CA GLU A 30 0.30 -9.71 -1.28
C GLU A 30 0.56 -9.86 0.22
N VAL A 31 1.73 -9.39 0.69
CA VAL A 31 2.15 -9.44 2.09
C VAL A 31 1.28 -8.59 3.04
N LEU A 32 0.54 -7.62 2.51
CA LEU A 32 -0.35 -6.74 3.28
C LEU A 32 -1.80 -7.22 3.29
N ARG A 33 -2.20 -8.12 2.39
CA ARG A 33 -3.60 -8.55 2.22
C ARG A 33 -4.20 -9.16 3.50
N LYS A 34 -3.42 -9.94 4.26
CA LYS A 34 -3.84 -10.50 5.56
C LYS A 34 -4.29 -9.42 6.55
N TRP A 35 -3.63 -8.26 6.52
CA TRP A 35 -3.91 -7.16 7.43
C TRP A 35 -5.03 -6.25 6.92
N MET A 36 -5.10 -6.09 5.60
CA MET A 36 -6.11 -5.24 4.95
C MET A 36 -7.47 -5.92 4.79
N GLY A 37 -7.51 -7.26 4.74
CA GLY A 37 -8.73 -8.04 4.46
C GLY A 37 -9.32 -7.79 3.07
N LYS A 38 -8.52 -7.21 2.16
CA LYS A 38 -8.91 -6.82 0.80
C LYS A 38 -7.75 -7.01 -0.15
N ASP A 39 -8.05 -7.40 -1.39
CA ASP A 39 -7.06 -7.51 -2.47
C ASP A 39 -6.86 -6.18 -3.21
N LYS A 40 -7.85 -5.28 -3.12
CA LYS A 40 -7.92 -4.04 -3.89
C LYS A 40 -8.62 -2.95 -3.08
N ILE A 41 -8.09 -1.72 -3.15
CA ILE A 41 -8.70 -0.51 -2.60
C ILE A 41 -9.42 0.20 -3.74
N VAL A 42 -10.70 0.49 -3.55
CA VAL A 42 -11.56 1.16 -4.53
C VAL A 42 -12.18 2.41 -3.92
N LYS A 43 -12.63 3.33 -4.77
CA LYS A 43 -13.38 4.50 -4.33
C LYS A 43 -14.68 4.05 -3.66
N ASN A 44 -15.01 4.64 -2.51
CA ASN A 44 -16.32 4.46 -1.91
C ASN A 44 -17.34 5.29 -2.71
N GLU A 45 -18.55 4.75 -2.87
CA GLU A 45 -19.69 5.44 -3.47
C GLU A 45 -20.11 6.68 -2.67
#